data_AF-M5DBI3-F1
#
_entry.id   AF-M5DBI3-F1
#
_cell.length_a   1.000
_cell.length_b   1.000
_cell.length_c   1.000
_cell.angle_alpha   90.00
_cell.angle_beta   90.00
_cell.angle_gamma   90.00
#
_symmetry.space_group_name_H-M   'P 1'
#
loop_
_entity.id
_entity.type
_entity.pdbx_description
1 polymer ?
#
loop_
_entity_poly.entity_id
_entity_poly.type
_entity_poly.pdbx_seq_one_letter_code
_entity_poly.pdbx_strand_id
1 'polypeptide(L)' 'HHGPVISYLANCGASCETVDKTTLQFFKIDNIGFIDDSSPPGIWAADQLEANNNTWLVEIPRPSL' A
#
# COMPACT_ATOMS: atom_id res chain seq x y z
N HIS A 1 -11.50 11.03 -3.62
CA HIS A 1 -10.78 10.34 -4.72
C HIS A 1 -10.87 8.85 -4.43
N HIS A 2 -11.82 8.14 -5.05
CA HIS A 2 -12.07 6.74 -4.74
C HIS A 2 -11.05 5.83 -5.43
N GLY A 3 -10.49 4.89 -4.69
CA GLY A 3 -9.49 3.97 -5.24
C GLY A 3 -8.82 3.08 -4.20
N PRO A 4 -8.04 2.09 -4.66
CA PRO A 4 -7.29 1.21 -3.79
C PRO A 4 -6.15 1.95 -3.09
N VAL A 5 -5.74 1.41 -1.94
CA VAL A 5 -4.49 1.77 -1.26
C VAL A 5 -3.61 0.52 -1.26
N ILE A 6 -2.41 0.62 -1.83
CA ILE A 6 -1.50 -0.51 -2.03
C ILE A 6 -0.10 -0.12 -1.55
N SER A 7 0.49 -0.97 -0.71
CA SER A 7 1.85 -0.78 -0.19
C SER A 7 2.79 -1.85 -0.73
N TYR A 8 4.00 -1.43 -1.10
CA TYR A 8 5.06 -2.28 -1.64
C TYR A 8 6.37 -2.06 -0.88
N LEU A 9 7.22 -3.07 -0.88
CA LEU A 9 8.64 -2.95 -0.51
C LEU A 9 9.50 -3.39 -1.70
N ALA A 10 10.72 -2.88 -1.75
CA ALA A 10 11.77 -3.36 -2.64
C ALA A 10 13.10 -3.37 -1.88
N ASN A 11 13.99 -4.29 -2.22
CA ASN A 11 15.33 -4.35 -1.63
C ASN A 11 16.24 -3.32 -2.31
N CYS A 12 16.85 -2.43 -1.53
CA CYS A 12 17.78 -1.41 -2.03
C CYS A 12 19.20 -1.93 -2.33
N GLY A 13 19.51 -3.18 -1.96
CA GLY A 13 20.88 -3.68 -1.95
C GLY A 13 21.69 -3.02 -0.83
N ALA A 14 22.77 -2.31 -1.17
CA ALA A 14 23.70 -1.75 -0.19
C ALA A 14 23.20 -0.45 0.49
N SER A 15 22.51 0.44 -0.24
CA SER A 15 21.98 1.68 0.31
C SER A 15 20.74 2.15 -0.43
N CYS A 16 19.68 2.49 0.31
CA CYS A 16 18.48 3.11 -0.27
C CYS A 16 18.72 4.56 -0.73
N GLU A 17 19.77 5.23 -0.26
CA GLU A 17 20.08 6.62 -0.64
C GLU A 17 20.66 6.70 -2.06
N THR A 18 21.29 5.63 -2.55
CA THR A 18 22.05 5.63 -3.82
C THR A 18 21.59 4.59 -4.84
N VAL A 19 20.61 3.75 -4.50
CA VAL A 19 20.07 2.73 -5.44
C VAL A 19 19.46 3.38 -6.69
N ASP A 20 19.71 2.82 -7.86
CA ASP A 20 18.98 3.20 -9.08
C ASP A 20 17.53 2.71 -8.98
N LYS A 21 16.60 3.63 -8.76
CA LYS A 21 15.17 3.32 -8.61
C LYS A 21 14.56 2.58 -9.80
N THR A 22 15.15 2.68 -10.99
CA THR A 22 14.64 1.97 -12.18
C THR A 22 14.91 0.47 -12.13
N THR A 23 15.80 0.02 -11.24
CA THR A 23 16.18 -1.39 -11.06
C THR A 23 15.38 -2.10 -9.96
N LEU A 24 14.67 -1.34 -9.11
CA LEU A 24 13.95 -1.87 -7.95
C LEU A 24 12.86 -2.86 -8.37
N GLN A 25 12.87 -4.03 -7.75
CA GLN A 25 11.84 -5.06 -7.91
C GLN A 25 10.91 -4.99 -6.70
N PHE A 26 9.73 -4.40 -6.92
CA PHE A 26 8.73 -4.22 -5.87
C PHE A 26 7.89 -5.48 -5.65
N PHE A 27 7.73 -5.88 -4.40
CA PHE A 27 6.77 -6.88 -3.98
C PHE A 27 5.71 -6.25 -3.09
N LYS A 28 4.47 -6.67 -3.26
CA LYS A 28 3.31 -6.16 -2.52
C LYS A 28 3.36 -6.66 -1.08
N ILE A 29 3.10 -5.78 -0.11
CA ILE A 29 3.03 -6.16 1.31
C ILE A 29 1.64 -5.94 1.93
N ASP A 30 0.84 -5.04 1.36
CA ASP A 30 -0.53 -4.77 1.83
C ASP A 30 -1.38 -4.20 0.67
N ASN A 31 -2.68 -4.47 0.69
CA ASN A 31 -3.63 -4.02 -0.33
C ASN A 31 -5.08 -4.10 0.15
N ILE A 32 -5.76 -2.96 0.14
CA ILE A 32 -7.22 -2.89 0.22
C ILE A 32 -7.71 -2.12 -1.01
N GLY A 33 -8.72 -2.69 -1.66
CA GLY A 33 -9.32 -2.15 -2.87
C GLY A 33 -10.72 -1.62 -2.63
N PHE A 34 -11.66 -2.20 -3.37
CA PHE A 34 -13.08 -1.98 -3.22
C PHE A 34 -13.62 -2.74 -2.00
N ILE A 35 -14.49 -2.10 -1.21
CA ILE A 35 -15.00 -2.64 0.06
C ILE A 35 -16.51 -2.89 -0.01
N ASP A 36 -17.29 -1.93 -0.53
CA ASP A 36 -18.75 -1.98 -0.47
C ASP A 36 -19.40 -1.30 -1.69
N ASP A 37 -20.43 -1.93 -2.27
CA ASP A 37 -21.21 -1.44 -3.42
C ASP A 37 -22.64 -1.01 -3.10
N SER A 38 -23.04 -0.99 -1.83
CA SER A 38 -24.42 -0.72 -1.42
C SER A 38 -24.96 0.62 -1.93
N SER A 39 -24.06 1.60 -2.13
CA SER A 39 -24.34 2.88 -2.78
C SER A 39 -23.20 3.28 -3.70
N PRO A 40 -23.40 3.40 -5.03
CA PRO A 40 -22.39 3.94 -5.94
C PRO A 40 -21.92 5.35 -5.52
N PRO A 41 -20.61 5.69 -5.65
CA PRO A 41 -19.53 4.92 -6.29
C PRO A 41 -18.89 3.83 -5.41
N GLY A 42 -19.49 3.50 -4.27
CA GLY A 42 -19.04 2.50 -3.30
C GLY A 42 -18.02 3.04 -2.30
N ILE A 43 -17.61 2.18 -1.38
CA ILE A 43 -16.56 2.46 -0.38
C ILE A 43 -15.26 1.78 -0.83
N TRP A 44 -14.18 2.52 -0.77
CA TRP A 44 -12.84 2.11 -1.17
C TRP A 44 -11.84 2.31 -0.03
N ALA A 45 -10.66 1.72 -0.14
CA ALA A 45 -9.59 1.91 0.83
C ALA A 45 -9.22 3.38 1.04
N ALA A 46 -9.28 4.20 -0.02
CA ALA A 46 -9.07 5.64 0.09
C ALA A 46 -10.06 6.32 1.06
N ASP A 47 -11.31 5.84 1.12
CA ASP A 47 -12.33 6.38 2.03
C ASP A 47 -12.03 5.97 3.49
N GLN A 48 -11.50 4.76 3.72
CA GLN A 48 -11.00 4.35 5.05
C GLN A 48 -9.77 5.16 5.48
N LEU A 49 -8.84 5.44 4.57
CA LEU A 49 -7.68 6.29 4.82
C LEU A 49 -8.12 7.70 5.24
N GLU A 50 -9.07 8.29 4.50
CA GLU A 50 -9.63 9.61 4.79
C GLU A 50 -10.30 9.63 6.18
N ALA A 51 -11.14 8.64 6.46
CA ALA A 51 -11.82 8.48 7.75
C ALA A 51 -10.85 8.28 8.92
N ASN A 52 -9.67 7.70 8.67
CA ASN A 52 -8.61 7.48 9.66
C ASN A 52 -7.64 8.67 9.73
N ASN A 53 -8.15 9.90 9.74
CA ASN A 53 -7.34 11.13 9.77
C ASN A 53 -6.24 11.17 8.70
N ASN A 54 -6.56 10.74 7.48
CA ASN A 54 -5.61 10.63 6.36
C ASN A 54 -4.39 9.75 6.65
N THR A 55 -4.58 8.67 7.42
CA THR A 55 -3.48 7.78 7.87
C THR A 55 -3.71 6.33 7.41
N TRP A 56 -2.64 5.67 6.96
CA TRP A 56 -2.62 4.25 6.62
C TRP A 56 -1.56 3.52 7.46
N LEU A 57 -1.97 2.49 8.22
CA LEU A 57 -1.07 1.66 9.00
C LEU A 57 -0.73 0.39 8.20
N VAL A 58 0.55 0.07 8.08
CA VAL A 58 1.03 -1.11 7.36
C VAL A 58 1.86 -1.96 8.32
N GLU A 59 1.57 -3.26 8.41
CA GLU A 59 2.43 -4.22 9.12
C GLU A 59 3.53 -4.73 8.18
N ILE A 60 4.78 -4.67 8.63
CA ILE A 60 5.91 -5.24 7.88
C ILE A 60 5.87 -6.78 8.00
N PRO A 61 5.91 -7.52 6.88
CA PRO A 61 5.90 -8.98 6.92
C PRO A 61 7.05 -9.53 7.76
N ARG A 62 6.74 -10.53 8.59
CA ARG A 62 7.77 -11.27 9.33
C ARG A 62 8.44 -12.29 8.41
N PRO A 63 9.74 -12.58 8.60
CA PRO A 63 10.39 -13.67 7.89
C PRO A 63 9.64 -14.98 8.10
N SER A 64 9.48 -15.75 7.02
CA SER A 64 9.03 -17.15 7.12
C SER A 64 10.12 -17.95 7.85
N LEU A 65 9.75 -18.71 8.88
CA LEU A 65 10.64 -19.69 9.51
C LEU A 65 10.84 -20.90 8.60
#